data_AF-L0MN23-F1
#
_entry.id   AF-L0MN23-F1
#
_cell.length_a   1.000
_cell.length_b   1.000
_cell.length_c   1.000
_cell.angle_alpha   90.00
_cell.angle_beta   90.00
_cell.angle_gamma   90.00
#
_symmetry.space_group_name_H-M   'P 1'
#
loop_
_entity.id
_entity.type
_entity.pdbx_description
1 polymer ?
#
loop_
_entity_poly.entity_id
_entity_poly.type
_entity_poly.pdbx_seq_one_letter_code
_entity_poly.pdbx_strand_id
1 'polypeptide(L)' 'MEKKTARLTVLIDPEKKKALETLCQQQDVTPSQVVRQLIRDYLQKHHVDYPSQTSQANPKVETR' A
#
# COMPACT_ATOMS: atom_id res chain seq x y z
N MET A 1 -11.31 -8.84 -17.84
CA MET A 1 -10.48 -9.53 -16.83
C MET A 1 -10.72 -8.89 -15.48
N GLU A 2 -10.95 -9.72 -14.47
CA GLU A 2 -11.66 -9.42 -13.22
C GLU A 2 -10.97 -8.35 -12.37
N LYS A 3 -11.78 -7.39 -11.90
CA LYS A 3 -11.36 -6.28 -11.04
C LYS A 3 -11.07 -6.81 -9.64
N LYS A 4 -9.87 -7.36 -9.41
CA LYS A 4 -9.32 -7.71 -8.08
C LYS A 4 -9.00 -6.45 -7.24
N THR A 5 -9.88 -5.46 -7.23
CA THR A 5 -9.69 -4.19 -6.53
C THR A 5 -10.84 -3.97 -5.55
N ALA A 6 -10.56 -4.13 -4.26
CA ALA A 6 -11.45 -3.72 -3.18
C ALA A 6 -11.06 -2.32 -2.66
N ARG A 7 -12.04 -1.53 -2.22
CA ARG A 7 -11.79 -0.25 -1.55
C ARG A 7 -11.67 -0.48 -0.04
N LEU A 8 -10.56 -0.04 0.54
CA LEU A 8 -10.34 -0.03 1.98
C LEU A 8 -10.46 1.41 2.47
N THR A 9 -11.44 1.69 3.33
CA THR A 9 -11.60 3.01 3.97
C THR A 9 -11.16 2.89 5.42
N VAL A 10 -10.19 3.71 5.82
CA VAL A 10 -9.68 3.75 7.20
C VAL A 10 -9.83 5.18 7.72
N LEU A 11 -10.35 5.31 8.94
CA LEU A 11 -10.35 6.58 9.64
C LEU A 11 -8.99 6.74 10.32
N ILE A 12 -8.28 7.82 9.99
CA ILE A 12 -7.00 8.18 10.57
C ILE A 12 -7.07 9.60 11.10
N ASP A 13 -6.35 9.85 12.18
CA ASP A 13 -6.16 11.18 12.73
C ASP A 13 -5.57 12.16 11.68
N PRO A 14 -6.06 13.40 11.61
CA PRO A 14 -5.61 14.37 10.60
C PRO A 14 -4.13 14.74 10.72
N GLU A 15 -3.53 14.72 11.91
CA GLU A 15 -2.10 15.00 12.08
C GLU A 15 -1.25 13.85 11.55
N LYS A 16 -1.66 12.61 11.83
CA LYS A 16 -0.99 11.42 11.29
C LYS A 16 -1.11 11.34 9.77
N LYS A 17 -2.26 11.73 9.20
CA LYS A 17 -2.43 11.81 7.74
C LYS A 17 -1.43 12.79 7.13
N LYS A 18 -1.30 14.00 7.68
CA LYS A 18 -0.35 15.01 7.20
C LYS A 18 1.09 14.50 7.28
N ALA A 19 1.49 13.92 8.42
CA ALA A 19 2.83 13.37 8.59
C ALA A 19 3.13 12.27 7.55
N LEU A 20 2.18 11.37 7.30
CA LEU A 20 2.30 10.33 6.28
C LEU A 20 2.41 10.94 4.87
N GLU A 21 1.58 11.91 4.54
CA GLU A 21 1.60 12.59 3.23
C GLU A 21 2.94 13.30 2.98
N THR A 22 3.45 14.04 3.98
CA THR A 22 4.75 14.70 3.89
C THR A 22 5.89 13.69 3.72
N LEU A 23 5.87 12.61 4.51
CA LEU A 23 6.89 11.56 4.43
C LEU A 23 6.86 10.82 3.07
N CYS A 24 5.65 10.59 2.54
CA CYS A 24 5.46 9.99 1.22
C CYS A 24 5.96 10.92 0.11
N GLN A 25 5.67 12.21 0.21
CA GLN A 25 6.12 13.23 -0.74
C GLN A 25 7.65 13.36 -0.80
N GLN A 26 8.33 13.22 0.34
CA GLN A 26 9.80 13.23 0.40
C GLN A 26 10.45 12.04 -0.31
N GLN A 27 9.72 10.93 -0.44
CA GLN A 27 10.21 9.66 -1.01
C GLN A 27 9.66 9.39 -2.42
N ASP A 28 8.93 10.34 -3.01
CA ASP A 28 8.27 10.20 -4.30
C ASP A 28 7.29 9.00 -4.37
N VAL A 29 6.70 8.63 -3.23
CA VAL A 29 5.72 7.55 -3.13
C VAL A 29 4.34 8.11 -2.79
N THR A 30 3.28 7.38 -3.15
CA THR A 30 1.93 7.74 -2.71
C THR A 30 1.56 7.00 -1.42
N PRO A 31 0.76 7.61 -0.52
CA PRO A 31 0.33 6.94 0.72
C PRO A 31 -0.37 5.61 0.46
N SER A 32 -1.13 5.51 -0.64
CA SER A 32 -1.77 4.26 -1.08
C SER A 32 -0.77 3.13 -1.38
N GLN A 33 0.41 3.45 -1.93
CA GLN A 33 1.45 2.46 -2.19
C GLN A 33 2.10 1.98 -0.88
N VAL A 34 2.38 2.90 0.04
CA VAL A 34 2.94 2.57 1.36
C VAL A 34 1.97 1.69 2.15
N VAL A 35 0.69 2.03 2.19
CA VAL A 35 -0.34 1.24 2.89
C VAL A 35 -0.46 -0.16 2.28
N ARG A 36 -0.41 -0.30 0.95
CA ARG A 36 -0.46 -1.61 0.29
C ARG A 36 0.75 -2.49 0.65
N GLN A 37 1.96 -1.92 0.67
CA GLN A 37 3.15 -2.66 1.08
C GLN A 37 3.06 -3.05 2.56
N LEU A 38 2.64 -2.13 3.42
CA LEU A 38 2.46 -2.41 4.84
C LEU A 38 1.46 -3.54 5.08
N ILE A 39 0.36 -3.60 4.33
CA ILE A 39 -0.60 -4.72 4.40
C ILE A 39 0.06 -6.04 3.98
N ARG A 40 0.83 -6.04 2.88
CA ARG A 40 1.52 -7.24 2.37
C ARG A 40 2.54 -7.75 3.38
N ASP A 41 3.43 -6.88 3.86
CA ASP A 41 4.43 -7.21 4.87
C ASP A 41 3.78 -7.72 6.16
N TYR A 42 2.66 -7.11 6.57
CA TYR A 42 1.92 -7.55 7.76
C TYR A 42 1.32 -8.95 7.57
N LEU A 43 0.69 -9.22 6.43
CA LEU A 43 0.15 -10.55 6.12
C LEU A 43 1.26 -11.62 6.05
N GLN A 44 2.40 -11.28 5.43
CA GLN A 44 3.57 -12.15 5.37
C GLN A 44 4.13 -12.45 6.76
N LYS A 45 4.27 -11.42 7.61
CA LYS A 45 4.76 -11.56 8.99
C LYS A 45 3.84 -12.43 9.86
N HIS A 46 2.53 -12.40 9.59
CA HIS A 46 1.55 -13.20 10.31
C HIS A 46 1.26 -14.56 9.65
N HIS A 47 2.02 -14.94 8.61
CA HIS A 47 1.86 -16.21 7.88
C HIS A 47 0.43 -16.46 7.38
N VAL A 48 -0.28 -15.39 7.01
CA VAL A 48 -1.63 -15.49 6.46
C VAL A 48 -1.51 -15.76 4.96
N ASP A 49 -1.86 -16.96 4.52
CA ASP A 49 -1.94 -17.30 3.11
C ASP A 49 -3.19 -16.66 2.48
N TYR A 50 -3.01 -16.00 1.33
CA TYR A 50 -4.12 -15.43 0.57
C TYR A 50 -3.98 -15.77 -0.93
N PRO A 51 -5.08 -16.11 -1.62
CA PRO A 51 -5.05 -16.71 -2.96
C PRO A 51 -4.57 -15.77 -4.08
N SER A 52 -4.29 -14.50 -3.80
CA SER A 52 -3.74 -13.52 -4.74
C SER A 52 -2.21 -13.40 -4.71
N GLN A 53 -1.50 -14.32 -4.06
CA GLN A 53 -0.03 -14.39 -3.97
C GLN A 53 0.69 -14.61 -5.32
N THR A 54 -0.03 -14.67 -6.46
CA THR A 54 0.58 -14.72 -7.80
C THR A 54 1.32 -13.41 -8.10
N SER A 55 2.60 -13.37 -7.77
CA SER A 55 3.70 -12.69 -8.47
C SER A 55 3.30 -11.45 -9.26
N GLN A 56 3.06 -10.33 -8.58
CA GLN A 56 3.29 -9.02 -9.20
C GLN A 56 4.41 -8.34 -8.44
N ALA A 57 5.62 -8.54 -8.97
CA ALA A 57 6.71 -7.60 -8.79
C ALA A 57 6.12 -6.19 -8.92
N ASN A 58 6.25 -5.41 -7.85
CA ASN A 58 5.81 -4.02 -7.78
C ASN A 58 6.37 -3.31 -9.02
N PRO A 59 5.57 -2.95 -10.05
CA PRO A 59 6.12 -2.23 -11.18
C PRO A 59 6.61 -0.90 -10.58
N LYS A 60 7.90 -0.66 -10.73
CA LYS A 60 8.55 0.62 -10.39
C LYS A 60 7.59 1.75 -10.73
N VAL A 61 7.39 2.63 -9.75
CA VAL A 61 6.83 3.96 -9.99
C VAL A 61 7.83 4.63 -10.94
N GLU A 62 7.56 4.53 -12.24
CA GLU A 62 8.26 5.30 -13.26
C GLU A 62 7.62 6.68 -13.26
N THR A 63 8.12 7.54 -12.37
CA THR A 63 7.89 8.97 -12.42
C THR A 63 8.62 9.48 -13.66
N ARG A 64 7.84 9.86 -14.69
CA ARG A 64 8.33 10.56 -15.87
C ARG A 64 7.53 11.85 -16.05
#